data_AF-A0A3C1BBI7-F1
#
_entry.id   AF-A0A3C1BBI7-F1
#
_cell.length_a   1.000
_cell.length_b   1.000
_cell.length_c   1.000
_cell.angle_alpha   90.00
_cell.angle_beta   90.00
_cell.angle_gamma   90.00
#
_symmetry.space_group_name_H-M   'P 1'
#
loop_
_entity.id
_entity.type
_entity.pdbx_description
1 polymer ?
#
loop_
_entity_poly.entity_id
_entity_poly.type
_entity_poly.pdbx_seq_one_letter_code
_entity_poly.pdbx_strand_id
1 'polypeptide(L)'
;ITEDYTVGWADVTNYYLPNNISGAWAGSFFANMERWNELPEDLQTLFRVCCDQSHYYRQWWYWGGEANLRVNGTKLQLTTIPDEEWVTVETAAQEFWEEIAAESETKRRVVDIFKKYNADMVKAGRPYRYG
;
A
#
# COMPACT_ATOMS: atom_id res chain seq x y z
N ILE A 1 -2.64 9.66 -5.21
CA ILE A 1 -2.69 11.03 -5.76
C ILE A 1 -1.66 11.98 -5.11
N THR A 2 -1.30 11.75 -3.85
CA THR A 2 -0.41 12.62 -3.06
C THR A 2 0.95 12.82 -3.69
N GLU A 3 1.58 11.74 -4.12
CA GLU A 3 2.88 11.79 -4.81
C GLU A 3 2.76 12.48 -6.16
N ASP A 4 1.72 12.17 -6.94
CA ASP A 4 1.52 12.75 -8.27
C ASP A 4 1.56 14.29 -8.23
N TYR A 5 0.92 14.88 -7.22
CA TYR A 5 0.97 16.33 -6.99
C TYR A 5 2.30 16.81 -6.43
N THR A 6 2.90 16.05 -5.51
CA THR A 6 4.14 16.45 -4.81
C THR A 6 5.33 16.52 -5.76
N VAL A 7 5.44 15.58 -6.69
CA VAL A 7 6.62 15.43 -7.57
C VAL A 7 6.42 16.00 -8.98
N GLY A 8 5.24 16.58 -9.25
CA GLY A 8 4.93 17.24 -10.53
C GLY A 8 4.37 16.33 -11.63
N TRP A 9 4.07 15.06 -11.35
CA TRP A 9 3.41 14.20 -12.35
C TRP A 9 2.00 14.68 -12.71
N ALA A 10 1.32 15.31 -11.75
CA ALA A 10 0.03 15.94 -11.98
C ALA A 10 0.10 17.14 -12.95
N ASP A 11 1.29 17.68 -13.25
CA ASP A 11 1.45 18.77 -14.22
C ASP A 11 1.48 18.28 -15.68
N VAL A 12 1.67 16.98 -15.88
CA VAL A 12 1.82 16.35 -17.20
C VAL A 12 0.80 15.21 -17.43
N THR A 13 -0.19 15.09 -16.54
CA THR A 13 -1.29 14.13 -16.64
C THR A 13 -2.62 14.82 -16.35
N ASN A 14 -3.73 14.26 -16.87
CA ASN A 14 -5.04 14.93 -16.84
C ASN A 14 -6.08 14.22 -15.94
N TYR A 15 -5.94 12.91 -15.73
CA TYR A 15 -6.97 12.08 -15.08
C TYR A 15 -6.37 11.23 -13.96
N TYR A 16 -7.17 11.00 -12.91
CA TYR A 16 -6.84 10.08 -11.81
C TYR A 16 -7.99 9.10 -11.57
N LEU A 17 -7.70 7.80 -11.63
CA LEU A 17 -8.67 6.73 -11.39
C LEU A 17 -8.63 6.28 -9.92
N PRO A 18 -9.71 6.48 -9.13
CA PRO A 18 -9.76 6.11 -7.71
C PRO A 18 -9.91 4.61 -7.44
N ASN A 19 -10.40 3.83 -8.41
CA ASN A 19 -10.44 2.36 -8.35
C ASN A 19 -9.00 1.81 -8.29
N ASN A 20 -8.43 1.76 -7.09
CA ASN A 20 -7.05 1.33 -6.88
C ASN A 20 -6.93 -0.20 -6.95
N ILE A 21 -5.74 -0.68 -7.31
CA ILE A 21 -5.39 -2.11 -7.28
C ILE A 21 -4.68 -2.53 -5.99
N SER A 22 -4.36 -1.57 -5.13
CA SER A 22 -3.81 -1.78 -3.79
C SER A 22 -4.00 -0.52 -2.94
N GLY A 23 -4.44 -0.71 -1.69
CA GLY A 23 -4.63 0.40 -0.74
C GLY A 23 -3.34 0.88 -0.05
N ALA A 24 -2.25 0.11 -0.10
CA ALA A 24 -0.99 0.45 0.56
C ALA A 24 0.20 -0.24 -0.09
N TRP A 25 1.23 0.54 -0.46
CA TRP A 25 2.50 0.00 -0.94
C TRP A 25 3.36 -0.50 0.23
N ALA A 26 4.06 -1.63 0.03
CA ALA A 26 4.94 -2.23 1.03
C ALA A 26 6.41 -2.08 0.61
N GLY A 27 7.19 -1.36 1.41
CA GLY A 27 8.63 -1.22 1.24
C GLY A 27 9.39 -1.18 2.56
N SER A 28 10.71 -1.33 2.45
CA SER A 28 11.58 -1.62 3.58
C SER A 28 12.86 -0.79 3.53
N PHE A 29 13.43 -0.54 4.71
CA PHE A 29 14.83 -0.12 4.83
C PHE A 29 15.72 -1.36 4.88
N PHE A 30 16.78 -1.38 4.07
CA PHE A 30 17.76 -2.46 4.05
C PHE A 30 19.14 -1.93 4.41
N ALA A 31 19.89 -2.70 5.18
CA ALA A 31 21.29 -2.47 5.45
C ALA A 31 22.09 -3.71 5.04
N ASN A 32 23.30 -3.49 4.51
CA ASN A 32 24.24 -4.58 4.35
C ASN A 32 24.55 -5.19 5.73
N MET A 33 24.56 -6.53 5.83
CA MET A 33 24.69 -7.23 7.10
C MET A 33 26.02 -6.95 7.81
N GLU A 34 27.13 -6.83 7.08
CA GLU A 34 28.42 -6.50 7.70
C GLU A 34 28.42 -5.08 8.27
N ARG A 35 27.93 -4.10 7.48
CA ARG A 35 27.82 -2.70 7.93
C ARG A 35 26.87 -2.55 9.11
N TRP A 36 25.79 -3.34 9.14
CA TRP A 36 24.89 -3.39 10.28
C TRP A 36 25.60 -3.86 11.54
N ASN A 37 26.41 -4.92 11.44
CA ASN A 37 27.15 -5.49 12.57
C ASN A 37 28.31 -4.60 13.06
N GLU A 38 28.77 -3.64 12.25
CA GLU A 38 29.77 -2.64 12.66
C GLU A 38 29.19 -1.54 13.55
N LEU A 39 27.87 -1.35 13.55
CA LEU A 39 27.21 -0.34 14.38
C LEU A 39 27.14 -0.80 15.85
N PRO A 40 27.45 0.07 16.82
CA PRO A 40 27.15 -0.22 18.22
C PRO A 40 25.63 -0.30 18.46
N GLU A 41 25.23 -1.01 19.52
CA GLU A 41 23.83 -1.37 19.80
C GLU A 41 22.91 -0.14 19.95
N ASP A 42 23.42 0.94 20.54
CA ASP A 42 22.70 2.21 20.70
C ASP A 42 22.39 2.85 19.34
N LEU A 43 23.33 2.82 18.39
CA LEU A 43 23.14 3.34 17.04
C LEU A 43 22.26 2.42 16.17
N GLN A 44 22.35 1.10 16.31
CA GLN A 44 21.39 0.17 15.69
C GLN A 44 19.97 0.45 16.18
N THR A 45 19.82 0.72 17.48
CA THR A 45 18.53 1.07 18.08
C THR A 45 18.03 2.41 17.59
N LEU A 46 18.88 3.43 17.55
CA LEU A 46 18.55 4.74 16.99
C LEU A 46 18.09 4.63 15.53
N PHE A 47 18.81 3.88 14.69
CA PHE A 47 18.44 3.68 13.30
C PHE A 47 17.04 3.06 13.15
N ARG A 48 16.73 2.00 13.92
CA ARG A 48 15.40 1.38 13.91
C ARG A 48 14.30 2.36 14.31
N VAL A 49 14.52 3.14 15.37
CA VAL A 49 13.55 4.16 15.81
C VAL A 49 13.33 5.23 14.74
N CYS A 50 14.39 5.68 14.06
CA CYS A 50 14.27 6.63 12.95
C CYS A 50 13.52 6.03 11.75
N CYS A 51 13.75 4.76 11.42
CA CYS A 51 12.98 4.05 10.39
C CYS A 51 11.50 3.97 10.76
N ASP A 52 11.16 3.59 11.99
CA ASP A 52 9.78 3.57 12.50
C ASP A 52 9.13 4.96 12.45
N GLN A 53 9.88 6.01 12.82
CA GLN A 53 9.42 7.39 12.72
C GLN A 53 9.16 7.78 11.25
N SER A 54 10.01 7.36 10.31
CA SER A 54 9.78 7.58 8.88
C SER A 54 8.53 6.85 8.37
N HIS A 55 8.31 5.60 8.82
CA HIS A 55 7.08 4.85 8.52
C HIS A 55 5.85 5.58 9.06
N TYR A 56 5.91 6.05 10.31
CA TYR A 56 4.82 6.78 10.95
C TYR A 56 4.52 8.12 10.26
N TYR A 57 5.55 8.86 9.87
CA TYR A 57 5.40 10.10 9.09
C TYR A 57 4.57 9.86 7.82
N ARG A 58 4.94 8.82 7.06
CA ARG A 58 4.25 8.47 5.82
C ARG A 58 2.80 8.08 6.04
N GLN A 59 2.48 7.37 7.12
CA GLN A 59 1.11 6.95 7.41
C GLN A 59 0.14 8.14 7.41
N TRP A 60 0.42 9.19 8.19
CA TRP A 60 -0.47 10.34 8.23
C TRP A 60 -0.31 11.27 7.01
N TRP A 61 0.88 11.32 6.40
CA TRP A 61 1.12 12.13 5.21
C TRP A 61 0.27 11.64 4.02
N TYR A 62 0.27 10.33 3.73
CA TYR A 62 -0.60 9.77 2.69
C TYR A 62 -2.07 9.79 3.11
N TRP A 63 -2.40 9.45 4.36
CA TRP A 63 -3.80 9.45 4.82
C TRP A 63 -4.47 10.82 4.64
N GLY A 64 -3.81 11.89 5.10
CA GLY A 64 -4.31 13.26 4.93
C GLY A 64 -4.19 13.76 3.49
N GLY A 65 -3.07 13.46 2.82
CA GLY A 65 -2.79 13.89 1.45
C GLY A 65 -3.80 13.35 0.44
N GLU A 66 -4.12 12.05 0.50
CA GLU A 66 -5.03 11.40 -0.44
C GLU A 66 -6.42 12.01 -0.37
N ALA A 67 -6.97 12.20 0.84
CA ALA A 67 -8.29 12.80 1.03
C ALA A 67 -8.30 14.26 0.58
N ASN A 68 -7.33 15.06 1.04
CA ASN A 68 -7.27 16.49 0.72
C ASN A 68 -7.15 16.74 -0.79
N LEU A 69 -6.28 16.00 -1.48
CA LEU A 69 -6.00 16.24 -2.90
C LEU A 69 -7.09 15.68 -3.83
N ARG A 70 -7.84 14.65 -3.41
CA ARG A 70 -9.03 14.22 -4.16
C ARG A 70 -10.17 15.25 -4.09
N VAL A 71 -10.28 15.98 -2.98
CA VAL A 71 -11.35 16.98 -2.79
C VAL A 71 -10.94 18.35 -3.33
N ASN A 72 -9.70 18.77 -3.06
CA ASN A 72 -9.24 20.14 -3.28
C ASN A 72 -8.19 20.26 -4.40
N GLY A 73 -7.70 19.13 -4.95
CA GLY A 73 -6.74 19.15 -6.04
C GLY A 73 -7.37 19.66 -7.34
N THR A 74 -6.66 20.52 -8.06
CA THR A 74 -7.17 21.20 -9.27
C THR A 74 -6.54 20.72 -10.57
N LYS A 75 -5.52 19.85 -10.51
CA LYS A 75 -4.73 19.44 -11.68
C LYS A 75 -5.26 18.19 -12.36
N LEU A 76 -5.88 17.27 -11.60
CA LEU A 76 -6.33 15.97 -12.08
C LEU A 76 -7.85 15.83 -11.95
N GLN A 77 -8.51 15.44 -13.04
CA GLN A 77 -9.92 15.10 -13.04
C GLN A 77 -10.10 13.65 -12.53
N LEU A 78 -10.93 13.49 -11.50
CA LEU A 78 -11.30 12.16 -11.01
C LEU A 78 -12.26 11.47 -11.98
N THR A 79 -11.98 10.21 -12.29
CA THR A 79 -12.88 9.32 -13.05
C THR A 79 -13.38 8.19 -12.14
N THR A 80 -14.18 7.25 -12.66
CA THR A 80 -14.49 6.01 -11.93
C THR A 80 -14.91 4.93 -12.92
N ILE A 81 -14.57 3.69 -12.62
CA ILE A 81 -15.15 2.50 -13.26
C ILE A 81 -16.28 2.00 -12.36
N PRO A 82 -17.44 1.59 -12.90
CA PRO A 82 -18.52 0.99 -12.11
C PRO A 82 -18.05 -0.23 -11.32
N ASP A 83 -18.56 -0.39 -10.09
CA ASP A 83 -18.14 -1.48 -9.20
C ASP A 83 -18.38 -2.86 -9.84
N GLU A 84 -19.50 -3.04 -10.55
CA GLU A 84 -19.82 -4.30 -11.25
C GLU A 84 -18.76 -4.67 -12.31
N GLU A 85 -18.20 -3.67 -12.99
CA GLU A 85 -17.13 -3.89 -13.96
C GLU A 85 -15.80 -4.12 -13.23
N TRP A 86 -15.51 -3.38 -12.17
CA TRP A 86 -14.27 -3.48 -11.41
C TRP A 86 -14.11 -4.81 -10.66
N VAL A 87 -15.22 -5.46 -10.27
CA VAL A 87 -15.21 -6.82 -9.70
C VAL A 87 -14.49 -7.83 -10.60
N THR A 88 -14.45 -7.62 -11.92
CA THR A 88 -13.67 -8.47 -12.84
C THR A 88 -12.18 -8.45 -12.52
N VAL A 89 -11.64 -7.27 -12.17
CA VAL A 89 -10.23 -7.08 -11.79
C VAL A 89 -9.95 -7.70 -10.43
N GLU A 90 -10.84 -7.50 -9.46
CA GLU A 90 -10.71 -8.09 -8.12
C GLU A 90 -10.75 -9.62 -8.16
N THR A 91 -11.59 -10.19 -9.03
CA THR A 91 -11.67 -11.64 -9.25
C THR A 91 -10.38 -12.17 -9.89
N ALA A 92 -9.89 -11.52 -10.95
CA ALA A 92 -8.63 -11.89 -11.59
C ALA A 92 -7.44 -11.82 -10.62
N ALA A 93 -7.44 -10.88 -9.66
CA ALA A 93 -6.41 -10.80 -8.64
C ALA A 93 -6.37 -12.06 -7.73
N GLN A 94 -7.53 -12.68 -7.45
CA GLN A 94 -7.56 -13.92 -6.66
C GLN A 94 -6.96 -15.11 -7.42
N GLU A 95 -7.19 -15.18 -8.72
CA GLU A 95 -6.58 -16.18 -9.61
C GLU A 95 -5.06 -15.97 -9.68
N PHE A 96 -4.62 -14.73 -9.89
CA PHE A 96 -3.20 -14.36 -9.89
C PHE A 96 -2.50 -14.74 -8.58
N TRP A 97 -3.17 -14.58 -7.43
CA TRP A 97 -2.60 -15.00 -6.15
C TRP A 97 -2.39 -16.52 -6.07
N GLU A 98 -3.26 -17.32 -6.68
CA GLU A 98 -3.10 -18.77 -6.75
C GLU A 98 -1.93 -19.18 -7.64
N GLU A 99 -1.73 -18.49 -8.76
CA GLU A 99 -0.56 -18.68 -9.62
C GLU A 99 0.73 -18.44 -8.84
N ILE A 100 0.85 -17.31 -8.14
CA ILE A 100 2.01 -16.98 -7.29
C ILE A 100 2.21 -18.02 -6.19
N ALA A 101 1.12 -18.46 -5.58
CA ALA A 101 1.16 -19.45 -4.50
C ALA A 101 1.56 -20.85 -4.98
N ALA A 102 1.43 -21.16 -6.28
CA ALA A 102 1.89 -22.42 -6.86
C ALA A 102 3.41 -22.45 -7.09
N GLU A 103 4.09 -21.30 -7.11
CA GLU A 103 5.52 -21.22 -7.46
C GLU A 103 6.46 -21.71 -6.36
N SER A 104 6.07 -21.65 -5.08
CA SER A 104 6.86 -22.18 -3.95
C SER A 104 6.04 -22.27 -2.66
N GLU A 105 6.48 -23.11 -1.73
CA GLU A 105 5.88 -23.22 -0.38
C GLU A 105 5.92 -21.88 0.38
N THR A 106 7.01 -21.12 0.28
CA THR A 106 7.12 -19.80 0.92
C THR A 106 6.09 -18.82 0.36
N LYS A 107 5.92 -18.77 -0.97
CA LYS A 107 4.92 -17.90 -1.62
C LYS A 107 3.50 -18.32 -1.23
N ARG A 108 3.20 -19.63 -1.22
CA ARG A 108 1.94 -20.17 -0.71
C ARG A 108 1.62 -19.67 0.69
N ARG A 109 2.57 -19.82 1.61
CA ARG A 109 2.38 -19.40 3.01
C ARG A 109 2.08 -17.91 3.13
N VAL A 110 2.75 -17.05 2.36
CA VAL A 110 2.50 -15.60 2.38
C VAL A 110 1.13 -15.27 1.81
N VAL A 111 0.75 -15.86 0.67
CA VAL A 111 -0.59 -15.67 0.07
C VAL A 111 -1.70 -16.11 1.03
N ASP A 112 -1.53 -17.25 1.70
CA ASP A 112 -2.51 -17.74 2.68
C ASP A 112 -2.68 -16.78 3.86
N ILE A 113 -1.62 -16.12 4.31
CA ILE A 113 -1.68 -15.07 5.33
C ILE A 113 -2.51 -13.88 4.82
N PHE A 114 -2.28 -13.41 3.60
CA PHE A 114 -3.07 -12.33 3.00
C PHE A 114 -4.56 -12.69 2.90
N LYS A 115 -4.88 -13.91 2.43
CA LYS A 115 -6.26 -14.40 2.32
C LYS A 115 -6.93 -14.48 3.69
N LYS A 116 -6.26 -15.07 4.67
CA LYS A 116 -6.78 -15.18 6.04
C LYS A 116 -7.03 -13.80 6.64
N TYR A 117 -6.05 -12.91 6.58
CA TYR A 117 -6.16 -11.56 7.15
C TYR A 117 -7.34 -10.80 6.54
N ASN A 118 -7.52 -10.83 5.20
CA ASN A 118 -8.65 -10.18 4.55
C ASN A 118 -10.00 -10.80 4.95
N ALA A 119 -10.09 -12.12 5.08
CA ALA A 119 -11.30 -12.79 5.56
C ALA A 119 -11.63 -12.42 7.01
N ASP A 120 -10.61 -12.25 7.86
CA ASP A 120 -10.80 -11.78 9.24
C ASP A 120 -11.31 -10.33 9.25
N MET A 121 -10.84 -9.45 8.35
CA MET A 121 -11.31 -8.06 8.27
C MET A 121 -12.79 -7.96 7.88
N VAL A 122 -13.29 -8.86 7.03
CA VAL A 122 -14.73 -8.95 6.71
C VAL A 122 -15.53 -9.34 7.95
N LYS A 123 -15.07 -10.35 8.70
CA LYS A 123 -15.73 -10.81 9.94
C LYS A 123 -15.70 -9.76 11.05
N ALA A 124 -14.62 -8.98 11.13
CA ALA A 124 -14.48 -7.92 12.12
C ALA A 124 -15.48 -6.78 11.91
N GLY A 125 -15.93 -6.54 10.67
CA GLY A 125 -16.89 -5.48 10.36
C GLY A 125 -16.29 -4.08 10.49
N ARG A 126 -17.10 -3.11 10.92
CA ARG A 126 -16.70 -1.70 10.97
C ARG A 126 -15.62 -1.47 12.05
N PRO A 127 -14.60 -0.62 11.79
CA PRO A 127 -14.42 0.23 10.61
C PRO A 127 -13.62 -0.42 9.46
N TYR A 128 -13.31 -1.72 9.54
CA TYR A 128 -12.42 -2.40 8.60
C TYR A 128 -13.11 -2.75 7.28
N ARG A 129 -14.36 -3.21 7.34
CA ARG A 129 -15.22 -3.48 6.19
C ARG A 129 -16.64 -2.98 6.47
N TYR A 130 -17.26 -2.43 5.44
CA TYR A 130 -18.64 -1.98 5.44
C TYR A 130 -19.38 -2.92 4.48
N GLY A 131 -20.24 -3.77 5.03
CA GLY A 131 -21.15 -4.63 4.26
C GLY A 131 -22.48 -3.94 3.97
#